data_AF-A0A831Z048-F1
#
_entry.id   AF-A0A831Z048-F1
#
_cell.length_a   1.000
_cell.length_b   1.000
_cell.length_c   1.000
_cell.angle_alpha   90.00
_cell.angle_beta   90.00
_cell.angle_gamma   90.00
#
_symmetry.space_group_name_H-M   'P 1'
#
loop_
_entity.id
_entity.type
_entity.pdbx_description
1 polymer ?
#
loop_
_entity_poly.entity_id
_entity_poly.type
_entity_poly.pdbx_seq_one_letter_code
_entity_poly.pdbx_strand_id
1 'polypeptide(L)'
;MKRGCLIGLLVGLGLFIIIGISVFVTVKNYYNTFVTLEEQVNQAWSQVENVYQRRADLIPNLVEVVKGYAKHERETLQAVIDARSRVGGQVNIGPGVLNDPQAFARFQQAQDALSSALQRLMVVVERYPELKADQRF
;
A
#
# COMPACT_ATOMS: atom_id res chain seq x y z
N MET A 1 -18.76 -17.35 -65.05
CA MET A 1 -18.10 -17.94 -63.86
C MET A 1 -17.17 -16.99 -63.09
N LYS A 2 -16.44 -16.06 -63.75
CA LYS A 2 -15.44 -15.21 -63.06
C LYS A 2 -16.01 -14.11 -62.13
N ARG A 3 -17.17 -13.51 -62.43
CA ARG A 3 -17.74 -12.39 -61.65
C ARG A 3 -18.29 -12.79 -60.28
N GLY A 4 -18.94 -13.95 -60.15
CA GLY A 4 -19.45 -14.45 -58.86
C GLY A 4 -18.34 -14.85 -57.88
N CYS A 5 -17.24 -15.42 -58.39
CA CYS A 5 -16.06 -15.74 -57.58
C CYS A 5 -15.36 -14.47 -57.07
N LEU A 6 -15.28 -13.44 -57.91
CA LEU A 6 -14.66 -12.15 -57.55
C LEU A 6 -15.48 -11.40 -56.47
N ILE A 7 -16.82 -11.46 -56.55
CA ILE A 7 -17.71 -10.90 -55.53
C ILE A 7 -17.58 -11.66 -54.21
N GLY A 8 -17.55 -13.00 -54.24
CA GLY A 8 -17.37 -13.83 -53.05
C GLY A 8 -16.03 -13.58 -52.34
N LEU A 9 -14.95 -13.36 -53.10
CA LEU A 9 -13.62 -13.06 -52.55
C LEU A 9 -13.57 -11.67 -51.92
N LEU A 10 -14.18 -10.65 -52.55
CA LEU A 10 -14.28 -9.31 -51.98
C LEU A 10 -15.13 -9.28 -50.70
N VAL A 11 -16.25 -10.02 -50.66
CA VAL A 11 -17.08 -10.15 -49.46
C VAL A 11 -16.33 -10.87 -48.34
N GLY A 12 -15.63 -11.97 -48.65
CA GLY A 12 -14.82 -12.70 -47.67
C GLY A 12 -13.66 -11.87 -47.12
N LEU A 13 -12.98 -11.09 -47.97
CA LEU A 13 -11.89 -10.20 -47.57
C LEU A 13 -12.39 -9.02 -46.74
N GLY A 14 -13.57 -8.47 -47.07
CA GLY A 14 -14.25 -7.46 -46.25
C GLY A 14 -14.62 -7.98 -44.86
N LEU A 15 -15.17 -9.19 -44.77
CA LEU A 15 -15.49 -9.85 -43.50
C LEU A 15 -14.24 -10.10 -42.65
N PHE A 16 -13.14 -10.55 -43.28
CA PHE A 16 -11.87 -10.78 -42.59
C PHE A 16 -11.30 -9.48 -42.01
N ILE A 17 -11.37 -8.37 -42.76
CA ILE A 17 -10.94 -7.05 -42.29
C ILE A 17 -11.80 -6.58 -41.11
N ILE A 18 -13.12 -6.74 -41.18
CA ILE A 18 -14.03 -6.36 -40.09
C ILE A 18 -13.73 -7.15 -38.82
N ILE A 19 -13.51 -8.46 -38.94
CA ILE A 19 -13.12 -9.32 -37.80
C ILE A 19 -11.77 -8.86 -37.23
N GLY A 20 -10.78 -8.60 -38.09
CA GLY A 20 -9.47 -8.10 -37.67
C GLY A 20 -9.55 -6.77 -36.90
N ILE A 21 -10.35 -5.82 -37.39
CA ILE A 21 -10.58 -4.53 -36.71
C ILE A 21 -11.31 -4.76 -35.38
N SER A 22 -12.32 -5.61 -35.34
CA SER A 22 -13.08 -5.93 -34.12
C SER A 22 -12.17 -6.50 -33.03
N VAL A 23 -11.29 -7.45 -33.39
CA VAL A 23 -10.31 -8.03 -32.47
C VAL A 23 -9.32 -6.97 -32.00
N PHE A 24 -8.80 -6.15 -32.92
CA PHE A 24 -7.84 -5.10 -32.59
C PHE A 24 -8.40 -4.05 -31.60
N VAL A 25 -9.63 -3.56 -31.84
CA VAL A 25 -10.31 -2.62 -30.95
C VAL A 25 -10.54 -3.24 -29.57
N THR A 26 -10.94 -4.51 -29.54
CA THR A 26 -11.20 -5.24 -28.29
C THR A 26 -9.92 -5.38 -27.46
N VAL A 27 -8.82 -5.84 -28.06
CA VAL A 27 -7.52 -6.00 -27.38
C VAL A 27 -6.99 -4.66 -26.85
N LYS A 28 -7.09 -3.59 -27.65
CA LYS A 28 -6.69 -2.24 -27.23
C LYS A 28 -7.48 -1.77 -26.01
N ASN A 29 -8.80 -1.96 -26.02
CA ASN A 29 -9.65 -1.54 -24.91
C ASN A 29 -9.33 -2.31 -23.62
N TYR A 30 -9.09 -3.63 -23.72
CA TYR A 30 -8.66 -4.42 -22.58
C TYR A 30 -7.32 -3.95 -22.02
N TYR A 31 -6.32 -3.74 -22.87
CA TYR A 31 -5.00 -3.26 -22.43
C TYR A 31 -5.09 -1.92 -21.72
N ASN A 32 -5.81 -0.95 -22.29
CA ASN A 32 -6.03 0.35 -21.66
C ASN A 32 -6.71 0.23 -20.29
N THR A 33 -7.66 -0.70 -20.16
CA THR A 33 -8.36 -0.95 -18.89
C THR A 33 -7.41 -1.53 -17.84
N PHE A 34 -6.58 -2.52 -18.20
CA PHE A 34 -5.61 -3.12 -17.27
C PHE A 34 -4.58 -2.11 -16.77
N VAL A 35 -3.99 -1.30 -17.67
CA VAL A 35 -3.04 -0.26 -17.28
C VAL A 35 -3.69 0.77 -16.35
N THR A 36 -4.94 1.15 -16.63
CA THR A 36 -5.67 2.08 -15.78
C THR A 36 -5.94 1.50 -14.39
N LEU A 37 -6.29 0.22 -14.29
CA LEU A 37 -6.50 -0.47 -13.02
C LEU A 37 -5.20 -0.63 -12.23
N GLU A 38 -4.09 -0.98 -12.89
CA GLU A 38 -2.77 -1.07 -12.28
C GLU A 38 -2.34 0.26 -11.67
N GLU A 39 -2.51 1.36 -12.42
CA GLU A 39 -2.22 2.71 -11.93
C GLU A 39 -3.09 3.08 -10.73
N GLN A 40 -4.38 2.73 -10.73
CA GLN A 40 -5.26 2.94 -9.57
C GLN A 40 -4.80 2.16 -8.34
N VAL A 41 -4.36 0.91 -8.51
CA VAL A 41 -3.80 0.11 -7.42
C VAL A 41 -2.52 0.74 -6.87
N ASN A 42 -1.63 1.18 -7.74
CA ASN A 42 -0.39 1.85 -7.34
C ASN A 42 -0.67 3.15 -6.57
N GLN A 43 -1.61 3.96 -7.05
CA GLN A 43 -2.02 5.19 -6.36
C GLN A 43 -2.66 4.92 -5.00
N ALA A 44 -3.53 3.91 -4.91
CA ALA A 44 -4.11 3.50 -3.63
C ALA A 44 -3.03 3.01 -2.66
N TRP A 45 -2.05 2.25 -3.16
CA TRP A 45 -0.93 1.78 -2.35
C TRP A 45 -0.06 2.92 -1.83
N SER A 46 0.28 3.90 -2.68
CA SER A 46 1.03 5.08 -2.25
C SER A 46 0.31 5.87 -1.15
N GLN A 47 -1.03 5.93 -1.17
CA GLN A 47 -1.78 6.54 -0.08
C GLN A 47 -1.63 5.76 1.24
N VAL A 48 -1.68 4.43 1.18
CA VAL A 48 -1.45 3.56 2.34
C VAL A 48 -0.04 3.73 2.88
N GLU A 49 0.96 3.73 2.00
CA GLU A 49 2.37 3.93 2.33
C GLU A 49 2.60 5.27 3.03
N ASN A 50 2.03 6.36 2.49
CA ASN A 50 2.10 7.69 3.08
C ASN A 50 1.54 7.75 4.52
N VAL A 51 0.43 7.06 4.79
CA VAL A 51 -0.16 7.01 6.14
C VAL A 51 0.77 6.28 7.11
N TYR A 52 1.34 5.15 6.68
CA TYR A 52 2.27 4.39 7.51
C TYR A 52 3.59 5.14 7.73
N GLN A 53 4.09 5.85 6.72
CA GLN A 53 5.25 6.73 6.87
C GLN A 53 4.98 7.82 7.90
N ARG A 54 3.85 8.54 7.78
CA ARG A 54 3.48 9.57 8.75
C ARG A 54 3.39 9.02 10.17
N ARG A 55 2.82 7.83 10.35
CA ARG A 55 2.80 7.15 11.66
C ARG A 55 4.21 6.90 12.18
N ALA A 56 5.11 6.38 11.34
CA ALA A 56 6.50 6.11 11.71
C ALA A 56 7.30 7.39 12.05
N ASP A 57 7.01 8.49 11.36
CA ASP A 57 7.64 9.80 11.54
C ASP A 57 7.19 10.52 12.82
N LEU A 58 5.97 10.25 13.30
CA LEU A 58 5.44 10.83 14.54
C LEU A 58 5.94 10.11 15.82
N ILE A 59 6.37 8.85 15.72
CA ILE A 59 6.80 8.06 16.89
C ILE A 59 7.96 8.68 17.67
N PRO A 60 9.01 9.25 17.05
CA PRO A 60 10.08 9.90 17.80
C PRO A 60 9.58 11.00 18.73
N ASN A 61 8.70 11.88 18.23
CA ASN A 61 8.08 12.94 19.04
C ASN A 61 7.25 12.34 20.18
N LEU A 62 6.41 11.35 19.88
CA LEU A 62 5.63 10.63 20.90
C LEU A 62 6.54 10.05 22.01
N VAL A 63 7.63 9.39 21.63
CA VAL A 63 8.60 8.80 22.56
C VAL A 63 9.27 9.88 23.41
N GLU A 64 9.60 11.05 22.86
CA GLU A 64 10.17 12.17 23.62
C GLU A 64 9.20 12.73 24.66
N VAL A 65 7.93 12.93 24.28
CA VAL A 65 6.88 13.40 25.20
C VAL A 65 6.69 12.40 26.34
N VAL A 66 6.51 11.11 26.03
CA VAL A 66 6.33 10.09 27.07
C VAL A 66 7.57 9.96 27.95
N LYS A 67 8.79 10.05 27.41
CA LYS A 67 10.03 10.05 28.20
C LYS A 67 10.10 11.20 29.22
N GLY A 68 9.47 12.34 28.94
CA GLY A 68 9.42 13.48 29.85
C GLY A 68 8.69 13.16 31.17
N TYR A 69 7.60 12.41 31.07
CA TYR A 69 6.69 12.10 32.19
C TYR A 69 6.96 10.70 32.78
N ALA A 70 7.13 9.67 31.95
CA ALA A 70 7.21 8.28 32.35
C ALA A 70 8.65 7.71 32.29
N LYS A 71 9.61 8.35 32.98
CA LYS A 71 11.04 7.97 32.95
C LYS A 71 11.35 6.55 33.41
N HIS A 72 10.46 5.95 34.20
CA HIS A 72 10.60 4.58 34.71
C HIS A 72 10.11 3.52 33.71
N GLU A 73 9.40 3.92 32.65
CA GLU A 73 8.80 3.02 31.64
C GLU A 73 9.75 2.73 30.47
N ARG A 74 11.03 2.49 30.79
CA ARG A 74 12.10 2.29 29.80
C ARG A 74 11.85 1.08 28.90
N GLU A 75 11.38 -0.02 29.48
CA GLU A 75 11.10 -1.25 28.72
C GLU A 75 10.00 -1.03 27.68
N THR A 76 8.90 -0.38 28.08
CA THR A 76 7.79 -0.05 27.18
C THR A 76 8.25 0.87 26.05
N LEU A 77 9.03 1.91 26.37
CA LEU A 77 9.57 2.85 25.38
C LEU A 77 10.57 2.17 24.43
N GLN A 78 11.42 1.29 24.95
CA GLN A 78 12.36 0.52 24.12
C GLN A 78 11.61 -0.39 23.15
N ALA A 79 10.55 -1.06 23.61
CA ALA A 79 9.73 -1.90 22.74
C ALA A 79 9.08 -1.10 21.59
N VAL A 80 8.68 0.15 21.82
CA VAL A 80 8.16 1.04 20.77
C VAL A 80 9.26 1.46 19.79
N ILE A 81 10.45 1.80 20.28
CA ILE A 81 11.60 2.18 19.45
C ILE A 81 12.03 1.01 18.57
N ASP A 82 12.11 -0.20 19.13
CA ASP A 82 12.49 -1.42 18.41
C ASP A 82 11.43 -1.82 17.39
N ALA A 83 10.14 -1.68 17.73
CA ALA A 83 9.08 -1.93 16.76
C ALA A 83 9.11 -0.91 15.62
N ARG A 84 9.37 0.37 15.92
CA ARG A 84 9.56 1.42 14.91
C ARG A 84 10.73 1.11 13.99
N SER A 85 11.89 0.67 14.50
CA SER A 85 13.06 0.39 13.66
C SER A 85 12.80 -0.71 12.64
N ARG A 86 12.02 -1.74 13.03
CA ARG A 86 11.57 -2.82 12.13
C ARG A 86 10.66 -2.33 11.02
N VAL A 87 9.75 -1.40 11.34
CA VAL A 87 8.88 -0.74 10.36
C VAL A 87 9.68 0.21 9.47
N GLY A 88 10.61 0.98 10.03
CA GLY A 88 11.45 1.97 9.34
C GLY A 88 12.23 1.41 8.15
N GLY A 89 12.73 0.17 8.25
CA GLY A 89 13.37 -0.53 7.13
C GLY A 89 12.41 -1.03 6.05
N GLN A 90 11.10 -0.87 6.26
CA GLN A 90 10.00 -1.43 5.49
C GLN A 90 8.93 -0.37 5.12
N VAL A 91 9.16 0.92 5.38
CA VAL A 91 8.17 1.98 5.07
C VAL A 91 8.08 2.28 3.57
N ASN A 92 9.14 2.01 2.80
CA ASN A 92 9.26 2.38 1.39
C ASN A 92 9.39 1.15 0.48
N ILE A 93 8.44 0.20 0.54
CA ILE A 93 8.54 -1.04 -0.26
C ILE A 93 7.95 -0.85 -1.66
N GLY A 94 7.30 0.29 -1.96
CA GLY A 94 6.67 0.53 -3.26
C GLY A 94 5.57 -0.49 -3.58
N PRO A 95 4.87 -0.35 -4.72
CA PRO A 95 3.75 -1.22 -5.07
C PRO A 95 4.16 -2.67 -5.39
N GLY A 96 5.45 -2.92 -5.67
CA GLY A 96 5.98 -4.26 -5.95
C GLY A 96 5.74 -5.26 -4.81
N VAL A 97 5.61 -4.78 -3.57
CA VAL A 97 5.28 -5.61 -2.40
C VAL A 97 3.93 -6.32 -2.55
N LEU A 98 2.97 -5.73 -3.28
CA LEU A 98 1.65 -6.34 -3.50
C LEU A 98 1.71 -7.59 -4.37
N ASN A 99 2.78 -7.74 -5.14
CA ASN A 99 3.01 -8.89 -6.02
C ASN A 99 3.83 -10.00 -5.33
N ASP A 100 4.36 -9.76 -4.12
CA ASP A 100 5.11 -10.73 -3.32
C ASP A 100 4.39 -10.99 -1.98
N PRO A 101 3.65 -12.11 -1.86
CA PRO A 101 2.94 -12.46 -0.63
C PRO A 101 3.85 -12.56 0.60
N GLN A 102 5.12 -12.97 0.45
CA GLN A 102 6.04 -13.07 1.57
C GLN A 102 6.52 -11.69 2.02
N ALA A 103 6.84 -10.80 1.08
CA ALA A 103 7.22 -9.43 1.41
C ALA A 103 6.05 -8.68 2.08
N PHE A 104 4.83 -8.85 1.54
CA PHE A 104 3.63 -8.27 2.12
C PHE A 104 3.33 -8.80 3.54
N ALA A 105 3.51 -10.11 3.77
CA ALA A 105 3.34 -10.70 5.09
C ALA A 105 4.36 -10.13 6.11
N ARG A 106 5.62 -9.93 5.72
CA ARG A 106 6.64 -9.32 6.58
C ARG A 106 6.30 -7.87 6.92
N PHE A 107 5.83 -7.12 5.91
CA PHE A 107 5.36 -5.76 6.10
C PHE A 107 4.22 -5.73 7.13
N GLN A 108 3.17 -6.54 6.94
CA GLN A 108 2.05 -6.62 7.89
C GLN A 108 2.51 -6.98 9.30
N GLN A 109 3.36 -7.99 9.46
CA GLN A 109 3.89 -8.39 10.76
C GLN A 109 4.64 -7.24 11.46
N ALA A 110 5.40 -6.43 10.73
CA ALA A 110 6.07 -5.26 11.28
C ALA A 110 5.05 -4.20 11.75
N GLN A 111 4.01 -3.94 10.94
CA GLN A 111 2.95 -3.00 11.29
C GLN A 111 2.14 -3.44 12.53
N ASP A 112 1.88 -4.74 12.66
CA ASP A 112 1.17 -5.33 13.78
C ASP A 112 2.00 -5.27 15.07
N ALA A 113 3.29 -5.58 14.98
CA ALA A 113 4.22 -5.48 16.11
C ALA A 113 4.29 -4.05 16.65
N LEU A 114 4.35 -3.05 15.76
CA LEU A 114 4.29 -1.64 16.13
C LEU A 114 2.96 -1.27 16.79
N SER A 115 1.84 -1.76 16.24
CA SER A 115 0.52 -1.52 16.82
C SER A 115 0.38 -2.11 18.22
N SER A 116 0.89 -3.33 18.44
CA SER A 116 0.93 -3.97 19.76
C SER A 116 1.80 -3.18 20.76
N ALA A 117 2.96 -2.66 20.33
CA ALA A 117 3.81 -1.85 21.19
C ALA A 117 3.13 -0.53 21.60
N LEU A 118 2.43 0.12 20.67
CA LEU A 118 1.68 1.34 20.94
C LEU A 118 0.46 1.09 21.85
N GLN A 119 -0.20 -0.06 21.74
CA GLN A 119 -1.26 -0.44 22.69
C GLN A 119 -0.73 -0.56 24.13
N ARG A 120 0.45 -1.16 24.33
CA ARG A 120 1.10 -1.21 25.64
C ARG A 120 1.46 0.19 26.15
N LEU A 121 1.94 1.06 25.27
CA LEU A 121 2.21 2.47 25.59
C LEU A 121 0.94 3.20 26.05
N MET A 122 -0.21 2.92 25.44
CA MET A 122 -1.48 3.51 25.86
C MET A 122 -1.86 3.11 27.29
N VAL A 123 -1.62 1.86 27.68
CA VAL A 123 -1.83 1.42 29.08
C VAL A 123 -0.92 2.18 30.04
N VAL A 124 0.32 2.47 29.65
CA VAL A 124 1.21 3.32 30.43
C VAL A 124 0.61 4.72 30.60
N VAL A 125 0.15 5.34 29.51
CA VAL A 125 -0.44 6.69 29.54
C VAL A 125 -1.60 6.81 30.53
N GLU A 126 -2.45 5.79 30.64
CA GLU A 126 -3.54 5.76 31.62
C GLU A 126 -3.06 5.82 33.09
N ARG A 127 -1.81 5.40 33.36
CA ARG A 127 -1.19 5.46 34.70
C ARG A 127 -0.55 6.82 35.00
N TYR A 128 -0.40 7.69 34.00
CA TYR A 128 0.22 9.01 34.11
C TYR A 128 -0.77 10.10 33.64
N PRO A 129 -1.70 10.55 34.50
CA PRO A 129 -2.73 11.54 34.15
C PRO A 129 -2.17 12.85 33.58
N GLU A 130 -1.00 13.27 34.06
CA GLU A 130 -0.28 14.46 33.59
C GLU A 130 0.19 14.34 32.14
N LEU A 131 0.61 13.14 31.70
CA LEU A 131 0.96 12.86 30.32
C LEU A 131 -0.29 12.90 29.43
N LYS A 132 -1.39 12.33 29.92
CA LYS A 132 -2.69 12.33 29.22
C LYS A 132 -3.27 13.73 29.06
N ALA A 133 -2.93 14.66 29.95
CA ALA A 133 -3.35 16.06 29.90
C ALA A 133 -2.43 16.95 29.04
N ASP A 134 -1.28 16.43 28.58
CA ASP A 134 -0.36 17.18 27.74
C ASP A 134 -0.94 17.33 26.32
N GLN A 135 -1.00 18.56 25.80
CA GLN A 135 -1.55 18.84 24.47
C GLN A 135 -0.66 18.36 23.31
N ARG A 136 0.60 18.02 23.60
CA ARG A 136 1.57 17.50 22.63
C ARG A 136 1.49 15.98 22.49
N PHE A 137 0.81 15.30 23.43
CA PHE A 137 0.53 13.87 23.39
C PHE A 137 -0.77 13.60 22.62
#